data_AF-A0A2P8WCF8-F1
#
_entry.id   AF-A0A2P8WCF8-F1
#
_cell.length_a   1.000
_cell.length_b   1.000
_cell.length_c   1.000
_cell.angle_alpha   90.00
_cell.angle_beta   90.00
_cell.angle_gamma   90.00
#
_symmetry.space_group_name_H-M   'P 1'
#
loop_
_entity.id
_entity.type
_entity.pdbx_description
1 polymer ?
#
loop_
_entity_poly.entity_id
_entity_poly.type
_entity_poly.pdbx_seq_one_letter_code
_entity_poly.pdbx_strand_id
1 'polypeptide(L)' 'MTLDIESIRPRLLSIEVYQCLDELRRFRHVFRNSYTVELNPQRMAIVVNQAKKLEGLNKADLA' A
#
# COMPACT_ATOMS: atom_id res chain seq x y z
N MET A 1 10.65 1.23 3.92
CA MET A 1 11.38 2.28 3.15
C MET A 1 10.87 3.68 3.53
N THR A 2 10.40 3.85 4.76
CA THR A 2 9.93 5.13 5.34
C THR A 2 10.89 5.70 6.37
N LEU A 3 11.80 4.87 6.90
CA LEU A 3 12.82 5.27 7.84
C LEU A 3 13.84 6.16 7.11
N ASP A 4 14.08 7.34 7.68
CA ASP A 4 15.04 8.29 7.16
C ASP A 4 16.35 8.15 7.93
N ILE A 5 17.40 7.72 7.23
CA ILE A 5 18.75 7.68 7.78
C ILE A 5 19.56 8.64 6.93
N GLU A 6 19.72 9.85 7.43
CA GLU A 6 20.47 10.91 6.76
C GLU A 6 21.85 10.39 6.34
N SER A 7 22.27 10.71 5.11
CA SER A 7 23.52 10.29 4.47
C SER A 7 23.72 8.79 4.17
N ILE A 8 22.87 7.88 4.67
CA ILE A 8 23.02 6.43 4.45
C ILE A 8 21.87 5.87 3.61
N ARG A 9 20.64 6.20 4.00
CA ARG A 9 19.41 5.74 3.32
C ARG A 9 18.32 6.78 3.56
N PRO A 10 18.23 7.78 2.67
CA PRO A 10 17.12 8.72 2.75
C PRO A 10 15.80 7.99 2.53
N ARG A 11 14.74 8.54 3.10
CA ARG A 11 13.38 8.05 2.89
C ARG A 11 13.00 8.14 1.41
N LEU A 12 12.70 6.99 0.79
CA LEU A 12 12.24 6.94 -0.61
C LEU A 12 10.74 7.22 -0.74
N LEU A 13 9.93 6.67 0.17
CA LEU A 13 8.48 6.75 0.08
C LEU A 13 7.93 7.81 1.01
N SER A 14 7.04 8.65 0.50
CA SER A 14 6.15 9.44 1.35
C SER A 14 5.35 8.53 2.30
N ILE A 15 4.85 9.11 3.40
CA ILE A 15 4.02 8.36 4.36
C ILE A 15 2.75 7.89 3.67
N GLU A 16 2.19 8.71 2.78
CA GLU A 16 0.97 8.48 2.02
C GLU A 16 1.12 7.29 1.07
N VAL A 17 2.21 7.25 0.28
CA VAL A 17 2.50 6.11 -0.61
C VAL A 17 2.75 4.85 0.20
N TYR A 18 3.51 4.94 1.30
CA TYR A 18 3.72 3.81 2.19
C TYR A 18 2.41 3.24 2.75
N GLN A 19 1.49 4.09 3.21
CA GLN A 19 0.20 3.65 3.73
C GLN A 19 -0.64 2.92 2.67
N CYS A 20 -0.67 3.43 1.43
CA CYS A 20 -1.38 2.77 0.34
C CYS A 20 -0.78 1.39 0.05
N LEU A 21 0.56 1.31 -0.05
CA LEU A 21 1.27 0.07 -0.29
C LEU A 21 1.11 -0.95 0.84
N ASP A 22 1.11 -0.50 2.10
CA ASP A 22 0.92 -1.39 3.24
C ASP A 22 -0.50 -1.97 3.27
N GLU A 23 -1.54 -1.20 2.93
CA GLU A 23 -2.90 -1.74 2.82
C GLU A 23 -3.02 -2.79 1.70
N LEU A 24 -2.44 -2.53 0.52
CA LEU A 24 -2.39 -3.52 -0.56
C LEU A 24 -1.61 -4.79 -0.15
N ARG A 25 -0.51 -4.63 0.58
CA ARG A 25 0.27 -5.74 1.12
C ARG A 25 -0.55 -6.57 2.10
N ARG A 26 -1.25 -5.93 3.04
CA ARG A 26 -2.14 -6.58 4.00
C ARG A 26 -3.24 -7.36 3.29
N PHE A 27 -3.90 -6.74 2.31
CA PHE A 27 -4.91 -7.42 1.50
C PHE A 27 -4.37 -8.66 0.82
N ARG A 28 -3.18 -8.58 0.20
CA ARG A 28 -2.53 -9.74 -0.43
C ARG A 28 -2.29 -10.89 0.55
N HIS A 29 -1.89 -10.59 1.79
CA HIS A 29 -1.72 -11.61 2.83
C HIS A 29 -3.05 -12.27 3.22
N VAL A 30 -4.14 -11.51 3.27
CA VAL A 30 -5.48 -12.08 3.49
C VAL A 30 -5.88 -12.94 2.31
N PHE A 31 -5.85 -12.38 1.09
CA PHE A 31 -6.28 -13.04 -0.15
C PHE A 31 -5.59 -14.39 -0.37
N ARG A 32 -4.27 -14.46 -0.10
CA ARG A 32 -3.49 -15.69 -0.25
C ARG A 32 -3.92 -16.81 0.71
N ASN A 33 -4.53 -16.48 1.85
CA ASN A 33 -4.93 -17.46 2.87
C ASN A 33 -6.45 -17.72 2.87
N SER A 34 -7.24 -16.87 2.22
CA SER A 34 -8.70 -16.97 2.15
C SER A 34 -9.15 -17.78 0.94
N TYR A 35 -8.91 -19.09 0.94
CA TYR A 35 -9.52 -20.00 -0.05
C TYR A 35 -10.98 -20.36 0.29
N THR A 36 -11.38 -20.17 1.55
CA THR A 36 -12.71 -20.52 2.10
C THR A 36 -13.46 -19.35 2.73
N VAL A 37 -12.90 -18.14 2.70
CA VAL A 37 -13.50 -16.96 3.33
C VAL A 37 -14.01 -16.00 2.25
N GLU A 38 -15.29 -15.64 2.34
CA GLU A 38 -15.85 -14.60 1.49
C GLU A 38 -15.21 -13.25 1.79
N LEU A 39 -14.80 -12.55 0.73
CA LEU A 39 -14.22 -11.22 0.87
C LEU A 39 -15.32 -10.24 1.27
N ASN A 40 -15.12 -9.56 2.39
CA ASN A 40 -16.03 -8.50 2.83
C ASN A 40 -16.01 -7.34 1.79
N PRO A 41 -17.16 -6.98 1.18
CA PRO A 41 -17.22 -5.95 0.14
C PRO A 41 -16.77 -4.55 0.61
N GLN A 42 -17.02 -4.20 1.87
CA GLN A 42 -16.62 -2.92 2.46
C GLN A 42 -15.09 -2.85 2.59
N ARG A 43 -14.46 -3.96 2.99
CA ARG A 43 -12.98 -4.07 3.03
C ARG A 43 -12.40 -4.01 1.63
N MET A 44 -13.03 -4.64 0.64
CA MET A 44 -12.62 -4.56 -0.76
C MET A 44 -12.67 -3.11 -1.28
N ALA A 45 -13.73 -2.36 -0.97
CA ALA A 45 -13.83 -0.96 -1.37
C ALA A 45 -12.66 -0.11 -0.83
N ILE A 46 -12.23 -0.35 0.41
CA ILE A 46 -11.06 0.32 1.00
C ILE A 46 -9.80 0.01 0.20
N VAL A 47 -9.54 -1.27 -0.08
CA VAL A 47 -8.35 -1.71 -0.84
C VAL A 47 -8.33 -1.11 -2.24
N VAL A 48 -9.46 -1.11 -2.94
CA VAL A 48 -9.60 -0.51 -4.27
C VAL A 48 -9.35 0.99 -4.23
N ASN A 49 -9.87 1.70 -3.23
CA ASN A 49 -9.65 3.14 -3.08
C ASN A 49 -8.17 3.46 -2.83
N GLN A 50 -7.46 2.65 -2.03
CA GLN A 50 -6.01 2.80 -1.83
C GLN A 50 -5.21 2.51 -3.10
N ALA A 51 -5.62 1.52 -3.90
CA ALA A 51 -5.00 1.24 -5.19
C ALA A 51 -5.11 2.44 -6.16
N LYS A 52 -6.31 3.02 -6.29
CA LYS A 52 -6.55 4.21 -7.12
C LYS A 52 -5.78 5.42 -6.62
N LYS A 53 -5.76 5.63 -5.30
CA LYS A 53 -4.96 6.71 -4.69
C LYS A 53 -3.48 6.54 -5.01
N LEU A 54 -2.95 5.31 -4.88
CA LEU A 54 -1.55 5.01 -5.18
C LEU A 54 -1.22 5.29 -6.65
N GLU A 55 -2.07 4.92 -7.59
CA GLU A 55 -1.86 5.19 -9.03
C GLU A 55 -1.62 6.68 -9.31
N GLY A 56 -2.36 7.57 -8.64
CA GLY A 56 -2.16 9.01 -8.73
C GLY A 56 -0.86 9.52 -8.09
N LEU A 57 -0.36 8.85 -7.04
CA LEU A 57 0.84 9.24 -6.30
C LEU A 57 2.14 8.66 -6.87
N ASN A 58 2.08 7.49 -7.52
CA ASN A 58 3.25 6.68 -7.84
C ASN A 58 4.26 7.36 -8.80
N LYS A 59 3.82 8.39 -9.53
CA LYS A 59 4.69 9.16 -10.43
C LYS A 59 5.57 10.20 -9.71
N ALA A 60 5.25 10.54 -8.46
CA ALA A 60 5.93 11.60 -7.71
C ALA A 60 7.11 11.08 -6.86
N ASP A 61 6.99 9.88 -6.28
CA ASP A 61 7.99 9.33 -5.34
C ASP A 61 9.04 8.41 -6.00
N LEU A 62 8.81 7.97 -7.25
CA LEU A 62 9.66 7.01 -7.98
C LEU A 62 10.30 7.60 -9.25
N ALA A 63 10.12 8.90 -9.52
CA ALA A 63 10.74 9.63 -10.62
C ALA A 63 12.01 10.33 -10.14
#